data_AF-A0A525WBE6-F1
#
_entry.id   AF-A0A525WBE6-F1
#
_cell.length_a   1.000
_cell.length_b   1.000
_cell.length_c   1.000
_cell.angle_alpha   90.00
_cell.angle_beta   90.00
_cell.angle_gamma   90.00
#
_symmetry.space_group_name_H-M   'P 1'
#
loop_
_entity.id
_entity.type
_entity.pdbx_description
1 polymer ?
#
loop_
_entity_poly.entity_id
_entity_poly.type
_entity_poly.pdbx_seq_one_letter_code
_entity_poly.pdbx_strand_id
1 'polypeptide(L)'
;MRTRIHWLALPLALAVFLLPDRGIAASSAYVQTTEGLDLNRVRFAISAPPELTSQLVQRVTALFAEAGLPPLRSDTPPIPFIATLTLTLDPQPLSDVCPGHVLYSPSLALTEPVIIPRNSTVINDITWLAHTGAQVRRFVTITDLEHDLEEFMYQFIADYRAANAGSRSSIPGTAPAAPQPDTSHPDSALTAQEPLHSDSTLKALRIDQLQISVSAGRFSHALTARALQQFNHAGLALSPGQHHNGRLTLGVELIQQPLEDRCPGKILYESGLYLVEQIQPTRNPRVSIWSDTWLRETTLVVAPRTQAQLESNQDALLRQFIDSLRTH
;
A
#
# COMPACT_ATOMS: atom_id res chain seq x y z
N MET A 1 -6.74 40.79 54.34
CA MET A 1 -6.66 41.73 53.20
C MET A 1 -5.55 41.29 52.27
N ARG A 2 -5.91 40.96 51.02
CA ARG A 2 -5.10 40.82 49.79
C ARG A 2 -3.83 39.94 49.84
N THR A 3 -4.07 38.65 49.64
CA THR A 3 -3.25 37.72 48.86
C THR A 3 -3.04 38.23 47.42
N ARG A 4 -1.79 38.22 46.92
CA ARG A 4 -1.49 38.27 45.49
C ARG A 4 -0.71 37.00 45.11
N ILE A 5 -1.40 36.18 44.34
CA ILE A 5 -0.93 34.96 43.68
C ILE A 5 -0.16 35.40 42.44
N HIS A 6 1.14 35.11 42.37
CA HIS A 6 1.87 35.17 41.10
C HIS A 6 1.63 33.87 40.34
N TRP A 7 0.92 34.01 39.22
CA TRP A 7 0.72 32.97 38.22
C TRP A 7 2.05 32.65 37.54
N LEU A 8 2.61 31.48 37.84
CA LEU A 8 3.59 30.81 36.98
C LEU A 8 2.81 30.13 35.85
N ALA A 9 2.95 30.67 34.65
CA ALA A 9 2.48 30.00 33.44
C ALA A 9 3.33 28.74 33.23
N LEU A 10 2.73 27.57 33.46
CA LEU A 10 3.25 26.29 32.99
C LEU A 10 3.23 26.31 31.45
N PRO A 11 4.34 26.01 30.76
CA PRO A 11 4.23 25.56 29.38
C PRO A 11 3.67 24.14 29.40
N LEU A 12 2.52 23.94 28.74
CA LEU A 12 2.01 22.64 28.34
C LEU A 12 3.14 21.92 27.59
N ALA A 13 3.77 20.94 28.24
CA ALA A 13 4.52 19.91 27.54
C ALA A 13 3.50 19.07 26.78
N LEU A 14 3.19 19.48 25.54
CA LEU A 14 2.57 18.59 24.56
C LEU A 14 3.59 17.48 24.30
N ALA A 15 3.44 16.37 25.02
CA ALA A 15 4.05 15.11 24.64
C ALA A 15 3.38 14.70 23.33
N VAL A 16 3.96 15.16 22.22
CA VAL A 16 3.73 14.56 20.90
C VAL A 16 4.24 13.13 21.03
N PHE A 17 3.32 12.20 21.21
CA PHE A 17 3.58 10.80 21.00
C PHE A 17 4.06 10.65 19.56
N LEU A 18 5.37 10.48 19.38
CA LEU A 18 5.95 9.87 18.21
C LEU A 18 5.44 8.43 18.19
N LEU A 19 4.32 8.22 17.49
CA LEU A 19 3.93 6.90 17.04
C LEU A 19 5.10 6.35 16.20
N PRO A 20 5.59 5.13 16.47
CA PRO A 20 6.55 4.51 15.59
C PRO A 20 5.82 4.17 14.29
N ASP A 21 6.13 4.91 13.22
CA ASP A 21 5.82 4.50 11.85
C ASP A 21 6.30 3.06 11.67
N ARG A 22 5.35 2.15 11.43
CA ARG A 22 5.61 0.74 11.15
C ARG A 22 5.21 0.46 9.71
N GLY A 23 6.18 0.09 8.88
CA GLY A 23 5.96 -0.58 7.60
C GLY A 23 5.79 0.34 6.39
N ILE A 24 6.75 0.27 5.46
CA ILE A 24 6.83 1.02 4.19
C ILE A 24 5.59 0.77 3.31
N ALA A 25 4.71 1.74 3.34
CA ALA A 25 4.46 2.62 2.22
C ALA A 25 4.25 4.01 2.85
N ALA A 26 4.40 5.14 2.15
CA ALA A 26 4.28 6.46 2.76
C ALA A 26 2.87 6.68 3.34
N SER A 27 2.60 6.19 4.56
CA SER A 27 1.30 6.20 5.23
C SER A 27 0.79 7.63 5.46
N SER A 28 1.68 8.62 5.35
CA SER A 28 1.37 10.04 5.42
C SER A 28 0.95 10.68 4.09
N ALA A 29 1.08 9.99 2.95
CA ALA A 29 0.76 10.53 1.62
C ALA A 29 -0.54 9.98 1.00
N TYR A 30 -1.09 8.86 1.47
CA TYR A 30 -2.31 8.30 0.89
C TYR A 30 -3.55 9.06 1.32
N VAL A 31 -4.19 9.74 0.37
CA VAL A 31 -5.61 10.05 0.51
C VAL A 31 -6.37 8.81 0.04
N GLN A 32 -6.81 7.96 0.96
CA GLN A 32 -7.57 6.76 0.62
C GLN A 32 -9.03 7.10 0.34
N THR A 33 -9.67 6.39 -0.59
CA THR A 33 -11.10 6.61 -0.89
C THR A 33 -11.80 5.37 -1.41
N THR A 34 -13.05 5.24 -0.97
CA THR A 34 -14.05 4.28 -1.46
C THR A 34 -15.26 5.01 -2.09
N GLU A 35 -15.16 6.32 -2.30
CA GLU A 35 -16.24 7.15 -2.85
C GLU A 35 -16.60 6.70 -4.27
N GLY A 36 -17.90 6.51 -4.52
CA GLY A 36 -18.42 6.10 -5.82
C GLY A 36 -18.14 4.64 -6.19
N LEU A 37 -17.62 3.84 -5.26
CA LEU A 37 -17.36 2.42 -5.47
C LEU A 37 -18.68 1.64 -5.60
N ASP A 38 -18.88 0.95 -6.72
CA ASP A 38 -19.98 0.00 -6.88
C ASP A 38 -19.52 -1.40 -6.44
N LEU A 39 -19.92 -1.81 -5.24
CA LEU A 39 -19.57 -3.10 -4.65
C LEU A 39 -20.01 -4.30 -5.50
N ASN A 40 -21.04 -4.16 -6.37
CA ASN A 40 -21.45 -5.24 -7.27
C ASN A 40 -20.43 -5.53 -8.38
N ARG A 41 -19.48 -4.60 -8.59
CA ARG A 41 -18.43 -4.66 -9.61
C ARG A 41 -17.04 -4.79 -8.97
N VAL A 42 -16.98 -5.17 -7.70
CA VAL A 42 -15.75 -5.48 -6.99
C VAL A 42 -15.55 -6.99 -6.97
N ARG A 43 -14.38 -7.43 -7.47
CA ARG A 43 -13.91 -8.79 -7.30
C ARG A 43 -13.28 -8.94 -5.92
N PHE A 44 -13.54 -10.05 -5.24
CA PHE A 44 -12.77 -10.41 -4.05
C PHE A 44 -11.67 -11.41 -4.39
N ALA A 45 -10.48 -11.18 -3.85
CA ALA A 45 -9.37 -12.10 -3.88
C ALA A 45 -8.84 -12.29 -2.47
N ILE A 46 -8.40 -13.50 -2.15
CA ILE A 46 -7.78 -13.81 -0.86
C ILE A 46 -6.50 -14.59 -1.10
N SER A 47 -5.45 -14.20 -0.39
CA SER A 47 -4.19 -14.94 -0.26
C SER A 47 -4.06 -15.36 1.20
N ALA A 48 -4.21 -16.64 1.47
CA ALA A 48 -4.15 -17.25 2.80
C ALA A 48 -3.72 -18.72 2.64
N PRO A 49 -3.37 -19.42 3.73
CA PRO A 49 -3.14 -20.87 3.68
C PRO A 49 -4.31 -21.59 2.98
N PRO A 50 -4.04 -22.49 2.00
CA PRO A 50 -5.08 -23.11 1.18
C PRO A 50 -6.17 -23.81 2.00
N GLU A 51 -5.78 -24.39 3.14
CA GLU A 51 -6.66 -25.13 4.04
C GLU A 51 -7.70 -24.23 4.73
N LEU A 52 -7.42 -22.92 4.85
CA LEU A 52 -8.25 -21.94 5.55
C LEU A 52 -9.05 -21.04 4.62
N THR A 53 -8.71 -21.03 3.33
CA THR A 53 -9.27 -20.08 2.34
C THR A 53 -10.80 -20.11 2.31
N SER A 54 -11.42 -21.29 2.22
CA SER A 54 -12.88 -21.42 2.17
C SER A 54 -13.58 -20.88 3.42
N GLN A 55 -13.01 -21.13 4.60
CA GLN A 55 -13.55 -20.64 5.88
C GLN A 55 -13.48 -19.11 5.96
N LEU A 56 -12.34 -18.53 5.57
CA LEU A 56 -12.14 -17.08 5.59
C LEU A 56 -13.07 -16.37 4.59
N VAL A 57 -13.26 -16.92 3.38
CA VAL A 57 -14.22 -16.39 2.39
C VAL A 57 -15.65 -16.41 2.92
N GLN A 58 -16.05 -17.49 3.61
CA GLN A 58 -17.36 -17.55 4.26
C GLN A 58 -17.52 -16.48 5.33
N ARG A 59 -16.47 -16.22 6.12
CA ARG A 59 -16.49 -15.16 7.15
C ARG A 59 -16.64 -13.78 6.53
N VAL A 60 -15.88 -13.46 5.47
CA VAL A 60 -16.03 -12.19 4.73
C VAL A 60 -17.47 -12.04 4.21
N THR A 61 -18.02 -13.09 3.62
CA THR A 61 -19.39 -13.08 3.08
C THR A 61 -20.42 -12.78 4.18
N ALA A 62 -20.26 -13.40 5.36
CA ALA A 62 -21.11 -13.13 6.51
C ALA A 62 -21.01 -11.67 6.98
N LEU A 63 -19.80 -11.10 7.09
CA LEU A 63 -19.59 -9.71 7.49
C LEU A 63 -20.24 -8.70 6.53
N PHE A 64 -20.16 -8.94 5.21
CA PHE A 64 -20.87 -8.12 4.22
C PHE A 64 -22.40 -8.22 4.38
N ALA A 65 -22.92 -9.43 4.56
CA ALA A 65 -24.34 -9.67 4.74
C ALA A 65 -24.88 -9.02 6.04
N GLU A 66 -24.15 -9.15 7.15
CA GLU A 66 -24.43 -8.48 8.43
C GLU A 66 -24.44 -6.95 8.27
N ALA A 67 -23.55 -6.42 7.41
CA ALA A 67 -23.51 -5.01 7.07
C ALA A 67 -24.57 -4.57 6.04
N GLY A 68 -25.42 -5.47 5.53
CA GLY A 68 -26.40 -5.18 4.50
C GLY A 68 -25.79 -4.74 3.17
N LEU A 69 -24.56 -5.15 2.89
CA LEU A 69 -23.84 -4.88 1.65
C LEU A 69 -24.00 -6.06 0.67
N PRO A 70 -23.92 -5.83 -0.66
CA PRO A 70 -23.96 -6.93 -1.61
C PRO A 70 -22.76 -7.88 -1.39
N PRO A 71 -22.94 -9.19 -1.58
CA PRO A 71 -21.84 -10.13 -1.44
C PRO A 71 -20.77 -9.84 -2.48
N LEU A 72 -19.51 -9.86 -2.06
CA LEU A 72 -18.39 -9.79 -2.99
C LEU A 72 -18.34 -11.07 -3.83
N ARG A 73 -17.95 -10.93 -5.10
CA ARG A 73 -17.93 -12.05 -6.05
C ARG A 73 -16.51 -12.50 -6.33
N SER A 74 -16.31 -13.80 -6.35
CA SER A 74 -15.06 -14.44 -6.81
C SER A 74 -15.11 -14.81 -8.30
N ASP A 75 -16.32 -15.03 -8.83
CA ASP A 75 -16.57 -15.49 -10.19
C ASP A 75 -16.83 -14.34 -11.18
N THR A 76 -16.51 -14.56 -12.45
CA THR A 76 -16.73 -13.59 -13.54
C THR A 76 -18.23 -13.26 -13.67
N PRO A 77 -18.67 -12.03 -13.35
CA PRO A 77 -20.05 -11.63 -13.50
C PRO A 77 -20.38 -11.38 -14.98
N PRO A 78 -21.66 -11.27 -15.34
CA PRO A 78 -22.06 -10.79 -16.67
C PRO A 78 -21.62 -9.33 -16.94
N ILE A 79 -21.25 -8.58 -15.89
CA ILE A 79 -20.72 -7.22 -15.96
C ILE A 79 -19.24 -7.27 -15.55
N PRO A 80 -18.33 -6.61 -16.29
CA PRO A 80 -16.92 -6.61 -15.94
C PRO A 80 -16.68 -5.91 -14.60
N PHE A 81 -15.83 -6.54 -13.78
CA PHE A 81 -15.28 -5.96 -12.57
C PHE A 81 -14.52 -4.67 -12.89
N ILE A 82 -14.61 -3.69 -11.98
CA ILE A 82 -13.89 -2.42 -12.07
C ILE A 82 -12.81 -2.29 -11.00
N ALA A 83 -12.85 -3.15 -9.98
CA ALA A 83 -11.87 -3.13 -8.91
C ALA A 83 -11.71 -4.53 -8.32
N THR A 84 -10.59 -4.76 -7.65
CA THR A 84 -10.31 -5.98 -6.89
C THR A 84 -10.01 -5.59 -5.45
N LEU A 85 -10.73 -6.19 -4.51
CA LEU A 85 -10.44 -6.13 -3.09
C LEU A 85 -9.66 -7.39 -2.71
N THR A 86 -8.37 -7.23 -2.40
CA THR A 86 -7.47 -8.33 -2.07
C THR A 86 -7.18 -8.37 -0.58
N LEU A 87 -7.53 -9.47 0.08
CA LEU A 87 -7.17 -9.77 1.47
C LEU A 87 -5.91 -10.66 1.49
N THR A 88 -4.85 -10.20 2.12
CA THR A 88 -3.60 -10.95 2.31
C THR A 88 -3.45 -11.33 3.77
N LEU A 89 -3.41 -12.63 4.03
CA LEU A 89 -3.35 -13.28 5.35
C LEU A 89 -2.46 -14.53 5.28
N ASP A 90 -1.39 -14.49 4.48
CA ASP A 90 -0.51 -15.63 4.21
C ASP A 90 0.87 -15.49 4.88
N PRO A 91 1.12 -16.15 6.03
CA PRO A 91 2.40 -16.10 6.72
C PRO A 91 3.50 -16.87 5.95
N GLN A 92 4.61 -16.21 5.67
CA GLN A 92 5.74 -16.80 4.94
C GLN A 92 6.79 -17.37 5.91
N PRO A 93 7.19 -18.66 5.79
CA PRO A 93 8.16 -19.27 6.69
C PRO A 93 9.56 -18.66 6.51
N LEU A 94 10.26 -18.40 7.62
CA LEU A 94 11.62 -17.85 7.65
C LEU A 94 12.70 -18.92 7.82
N SER A 95 12.43 -20.17 7.43
CA SER A 95 13.15 -21.40 7.76
C SER A 95 14.67 -21.27 7.91
N ASP A 96 15.36 -20.62 6.97
CA ASP A 96 16.83 -20.53 6.97
C ASP A 96 17.39 -19.34 7.77
N VAL A 97 16.60 -18.27 7.94
CA VAL A 97 17.05 -17.02 8.55
C VAL A 97 16.64 -16.93 10.02
N CYS A 98 15.43 -17.39 10.33
CA CYS A 98 14.85 -17.38 11.65
C CYS A 98 13.99 -18.64 11.86
N PRO A 99 14.60 -19.78 12.24
CA PRO A 99 13.89 -21.03 12.37
C PRO A 99 12.69 -20.95 13.33
N GLY A 100 11.57 -21.55 12.93
CA GLY A 100 10.35 -21.56 13.73
C GLY A 100 9.64 -20.21 13.83
N HIS A 101 9.93 -19.28 12.92
CA HIS A 101 9.26 -17.99 12.78
C HIS A 101 8.73 -17.79 11.35
N VAL A 102 7.80 -16.87 11.21
CA VAL A 102 7.16 -16.47 9.95
C VAL A 102 7.23 -14.95 9.79
N LEU A 103 7.36 -14.50 8.55
CA LEU A 103 7.10 -13.13 8.14
C LEU A 103 5.61 -13.03 7.78
N TYR A 104 4.89 -12.15 8.47
CA TYR A 104 3.46 -11.98 8.32
C TYR A 104 3.16 -10.49 8.12
N SER A 105 2.56 -10.17 6.97
CA SER A 105 2.26 -8.79 6.56
C SER A 105 0.80 -8.71 6.10
N PRO A 106 -0.16 -8.74 7.04
CA PRO A 106 -1.56 -8.83 6.68
C PRO A 106 -2.08 -7.48 6.17
N SER A 107 -2.93 -7.53 5.14
CA SER A 107 -3.48 -6.34 4.51
C SER A 107 -4.80 -6.60 3.79
N LEU A 108 -5.57 -5.54 3.59
CA LEU A 108 -6.73 -5.48 2.70
C LEU A 108 -6.57 -4.29 1.78
N ALA A 109 -6.46 -4.54 0.47
CA ALA A 109 -6.19 -3.51 -0.52
C ALA A 109 -7.26 -3.47 -1.62
N LEU A 110 -7.76 -2.28 -1.93
CA LEU A 110 -8.62 -2.02 -3.08
C LEU A 110 -7.75 -1.54 -4.24
N THR A 111 -7.67 -2.36 -5.30
CA THR A 111 -6.94 -2.04 -6.54
C THR A 111 -7.92 -1.80 -7.68
N GLU A 112 -7.75 -0.72 -8.42
CA GLU A 112 -8.62 -0.39 -9.55
C GLU A 112 -7.91 0.42 -10.64
N PRO A 113 -8.51 0.57 -11.84
CA PRO A 113 -7.99 1.44 -12.87
C PRO A 113 -8.06 2.92 -12.45
N VAL A 114 -6.91 3.58 -12.47
CA VAL A 114 -6.72 5.00 -12.17
C VAL A 114 -6.02 5.70 -13.35
N ILE A 115 -6.28 6.99 -13.50
CA ILE A 115 -5.66 7.84 -14.51
C ILE A 115 -4.58 8.66 -13.85
N ILE A 116 -3.37 8.65 -14.42
CA ILE A 116 -2.30 9.60 -14.08
C ILE A 116 -2.56 10.90 -14.87
N PRO A 117 -2.95 12.02 -14.25
CA PRO A 117 -3.35 13.23 -14.98
C PRO A 117 -2.25 13.81 -15.87
N ARG A 118 -0.99 13.61 -15.49
CA ARG A 118 0.19 14.13 -16.19
C ARG A 118 0.35 13.58 -17.60
N ASN A 119 0.03 12.30 -17.82
CA ASN A 119 0.23 11.63 -19.12
C ASN A 119 -1.01 10.88 -19.64
N SER A 120 -2.12 10.92 -18.90
CA SER A 120 -3.37 10.23 -19.19
C SER A 120 -3.25 8.70 -19.28
N THR A 121 -2.15 8.13 -18.78
CA THR A 121 -1.97 6.68 -18.71
C THR A 121 -2.94 6.10 -17.69
N VAL A 122 -3.58 4.99 -18.05
CA VAL A 122 -4.41 4.20 -17.13
C VAL A 122 -3.58 3.06 -16.58
N ILE A 123 -3.46 2.99 -15.26
CA ILE A 123 -2.82 1.89 -14.54
C ILE A 123 -3.80 1.30 -13.53
N ASN A 124 -3.53 0.08 -13.05
CA ASN A 124 -4.20 -0.41 -11.85
C ASN A 124 -3.37 -0.01 -10.64
N ASP A 125 -3.98 0.66 -9.68
CA ASP A 125 -3.30 1.17 -8.49
C ASP A 125 -4.19 1.02 -7.24
N ILE A 126 -3.57 1.10 -6.06
CA ILE A 126 -4.24 0.99 -4.77
C ILE A 126 -4.89 2.32 -4.41
N THR A 127 -6.20 2.32 -4.20
CA THR A 127 -6.97 3.52 -3.84
C THR A 127 -7.47 3.50 -2.40
N TRP A 128 -7.38 2.35 -1.73
CA TRP A 128 -7.68 2.17 -0.32
C TRP A 128 -6.87 0.98 0.23
N LEU A 129 -6.33 1.12 1.45
CA LEU A 129 -5.45 0.12 2.06
C LEU A 129 -5.60 0.12 3.59
N ALA A 130 -5.92 -1.04 4.17
CA ALA A 130 -5.71 -1.30 5.57
C ALA A 130 -4.58 -2.34 5.73
N HIS A 131 -3.63 -2.08 6.62
CA HIS A 131 -2.52 -2.99 6.91
C HIS A 131 -2.01 -2.77 8.33
N THR A 132 -1.37 -3.79 8.91
CA THR A 132 -0.69 -3.66 10.22
C THR A 132 0.83 -3.58 10.11
N GLY A 133 1.34 -3.53 8.87
CA GLY A 133 2.77 -3.58 8.56
C GLY A 133 3.36 -4.99 8.67
N ALA A 134 4.58 -5.16 8.18
CA ALA A 134 5.26 -6.45 8.23
C ALA A 134 5.72 -6.79 9.65
N GLN A 135 5.54 -8.05 10.04
CA GLN A 135 5.81 -8.54 11.39
C GLN A 135 6.51 -9.88 11.35
N VAL A 136 7.49 -10.06 12.23
CA VAL A 136 8.07 -11.38 12.50
C VAL A 136 7.36 -11.98 13.72
N ARG A 137 6.71 -13.13 13.53
CA ARG A 137 5.97 -13.87 14.54
C ARG A 137 6.48 -15.30 14.63
N ARG A 138 6.32 -15.96 15.78
CA ARG A 138 6.70 -17.37 15.95
C ARG A 138 5.78 -18.29 15.14
N PHE A 139 4.48 -18.07 15.26
CA PHE A 139 3.45 -18.70 14.44
C PHE A 139 2.27 -17.73 14.32
N VAL A 140 1.39 -18.00 13.37
CA VAL A 140 0.12 -17.30 13.19
C VAL A 140 -0.97 -18.35 13.24
N THR A 141 -1.88 -18.21 14.19
CA THR A 141 -3.00 -19.14 14.38
C THR A 141 -4.18 -18.75 13.50
N ILE A 142 -5.13 -19.66 13.32
CA ILE A 142 -6.40 -19.33 12.68
C ILE A 142 -7.13 -18.18 13.38
N THR A 143 -7.09 -18.12 14.70
CA THR A 143 -7.71 -17.04 15.48
C THR A 143 -7.05 -15.69 15.20
N ASP A 144 -5.73 -15.66 14.99
CA ASP A 144 -5.03 -14.44 14.59
C ASP A 144 -5.48 -13.99 13.18
N LEU A 145 -5.59 -14.93 12.24
CA LEU A 145 -6.05 -14.63 10.87
C LEU A 145 -7.50 -14.13 10.85
N GLU A 146 -8.39 -14.76 11.62
CA GLU A 146 -9.79 -14.35 11.74
C GLU A 146 -9.93 -12.97 12.38
N HIS A 147 -9.10 -12.67 13.38
CA HIS A 147 -9.07 -11.36 14.01
C HIS A 147 -8.64 -10.26 13.04
N ASP A 148 -7.51 -10.45 12.34
CA ASP A 148 -7.01 -9.48 11.37
C ASP A 148 -8.01 -9.30 10.19
N LEU A 149 -8.64 -10.38 9.74
CA LEU A 149 -9.72 -10.35 8.74
C LEU A 149 -10.85 -9.43 9.21
N GLU A 150 -11.37 -9.67 10.42
CA GLU A 150 -12.48 -8.89 10.97
C GLU A 150 -12.12 -7.42 11.12
N GLU A 151 -10.92 -7.11 11.64
CA GLU A 151 -10.43 -5.74 11.80
C GLU A 151 -10.42 -5.00 10.45
N PHE A 152 -9.78 -5.57 9.43
CA PHE A 152 -9.73 -4.94 8.11
C PHE A 152 -11.10 -4.83 7.45
N MET A 153 -11.94 -5.85 7.61
CA MET A 153 -13.28 -5.83 7.03
C MET A 153 -14.16 -4.76 7.66
N TYR A 154 -14.13 -4.63 8.99
CA TYR A 154 -14.86 -3.57 9.68
C TYR A 154 -14.37 -2.18 9.28
N GLN A 155 -13.05 -1.99 9.15
CA GLN A 155 -12.47 -0.73 8.69
C GLN A 155 -12.94 -0.39 7.26
N PHE A 156 -12.87 -1.33 6.32
CA PHE A 156 -13.34 -1.14 4.94
C PHE A 156 -14.83 -0.77 4.89
N ILE A 157 -15.67 -1.50 5.64
CA ILE A 157 -17.12 -1.25 5.68
C ILE A 157 -17.43 0.13 6.28
N ALA A 158 -16.70 0.53 7.32
CA ALA A 158 -16.85 1.83 7.95
C ALA A 158 -16.51 2.96 6.97
N ASP A 159 -15.35 2.86 6.30
CA ASP A 159 -14.89 3.86 5.33
C ASP A 159 -15.81 3.94 4.11
N TYR A 160 -16.24 2.79 3.58
CA TYR A 160 -17.22 2.72 2.50
C TYR A 160 -18.52 3.44 2.85
N ARG A 161 -19.07 3.18 4.04
CA ARG A 161 -20.30 3.83 4.49
C ARG A 161 -20.12 5.33 4.70
N ALA A 162 -18.99 5.75 5.25
CA ALA A 162 -18.68 7.15 5.48
C ALA A 162 -18.59 7.93 4.15
N ALA A 163 -17.87 7.37 3.16
CA ALA A 163 -17.69 8.00 1.86
C ALA A 163 -18.96 7.99 0.99
N ASN A 164 -19.86 7.01 1.16
CA ASN A 164 -21.02 6.80 0.29
C ASN A 164 -22.38 7.05 0.96
N ALA A 165 -22.41 7.72 2.12
CA ALA A 165 -23.64 7.99 2.87
C ALA A 165 -24.71 8.76 2.07
N GLY A 166 -24.30 9.57 1.08
CA GLY A 166 -25.18 10.34 0.21
C GLY A 166 -25.83 9.54 -0.94
N SER A 167 -25.33 8.34 -1.25
CA SER A 167 -25.77 7.54 -2.41
C SER A 167 -26.98 6.63 -2.15
N ARG A 168 -27.67 6.79 -1.00
CA ARG A 168 -28.92 6.08 -0.68
C ARG A 168 -30.09 6.61 -1.53
N SER A 169 -30.07 6.35 -2.83
CA SER A 169 -31.23 6.58 -3.69
C SER A 169 -31.53 5.33 -4.53
N SER A 170 -32.61 4.65 -4.13
CA SER A 170 -33.43 3.68 -4.89
C SER A 170 -32.73 2.51 -5.59
N ILE A 171 -32.91 1.32 -5.02
CA ILE A 171 -32.94 0.05 -5.75
C ILE A 171 -34.23 0.03 -6.60
N PRO A 172 -34.16 -0.29 -7.91
CA PRO A 172 -35.30 -0.85 -8.62
C PRO A 172 -34.99 -2.26 -9.13
N GLY A 173 -35.74 -3.23 -8.59
CA GLY A 173 -36.53 -4.19 -9.36
C GLY A 173 -35.90 -4.95 -10.53
N THR A 174 -35.57 -6.20 -10.26
CA THR A 174 -35.60 -7.42 -11.09
C THR A 174 -36.32 -7.35 -12.45
N ALA A 175 -35.65 -7.80 -13.53
CA ALA A 175 -36.27 -8.52 -14.67
C ALA A 175 -35.22 -9.34 -15.46
N PRO A 176 -35.62 -10.43 -16.16
CA PRO A 176 -34.78 -11.63 -16.36
C PRO A 176 -34.09 -11.76 -17.74
N ALA A 177 -33.16 -12.71 -17.78
CA ALA A 177 -32.16 -13.01 -18.81
C ALA A 177 -32.68 -13.53 -20.17
N ALA A 178 -31.80 -13.46 -21.19
CA ALA A 178 -31.86 -14.26 -22.42
C ALA A 178 -30.44 -14.77 -22.81
N PRO A 179 -30.30 -15.90 -23.54
CA PRO A 179 -29.15 -16.82 -23.42
C PRO A 179 -28.19 -16.88 -24.64
N GLN A 180 -27.03 -17.56 -24.42
CA GLN A 180 -26.08 -18.23 -25.36
C GLN A 180 -24.79 -17.48 -25.79
N PRO A 181 -23.73 -18.17 -26.27
CA PRO A 181 -23.27 -19.56 -26.05
C PRO A 181 -21.78 -19.70 -25.66
N ASP A 182 -21.40 -20.94 -25.34
CA ASP A 182 -20.08 -21.46 -24.95
C ASP A 182 -18.87 -21.00 -25.80
N THR A 183 -17.73 -20.81 -25.13
CA THR A 183 -16.42 -21.24 -25.67
C THR A 183 -15.40 -21.49 -24.56
N SER A 184 -15.09 -22.77 -24.40
CA SER A 184 -13.85 -23.43 -23.93
C SER A 184 -12.73 -22.63 -23.23
N HIS A 185 -12.38 -23.15 -22.06
CA HIS A 185 -11.10 -23.11 -21.34
C HIS A 185 -9.84 -23.28 -22.21
N PRO A 186 -8.67 -22.81 -21.71
CA PRO A 186 -7.82 -23.71 -20.93
C PRO A 186 -7.36 -23.14 -19.58
N ASP A 187 -7.24 -24.06 -18.62
CA ASP A 187 -6.50 -23.94 -17.37
C ASP A 187 -5.03 -23.59 -17.60
N SER A 188 -4.45 -22.83 -16.67
CA SER A 188 -3.08 -23.06 -16.18
C SER A 188 -2.84 -22.35 -14.84
N ALA A 189 -2.15 -23.08 -13.97
CA ALA A 189 -1.91 -22.83 -12.56
C ALA A 189 -0.59 -22.06 -12.29
N LEU A 190 -0.47 -21.51 -11.07
CA LEU A 190 0.71 -21.00 -10.34
C LEU A 190 1.67 -20.07 -11.12
N THR A 191 2.09 -18.90 -10.63
CA THR A 191 3.03 -18.69 -9.51
C THR A 191 3.27 -17.17 -9.38
N ALA A 192 3.69 -16.71 -8.20
CA ALA A 192 4.40 -15.45 -7.91
C ALA A 192 3.69 -14.11 -8.21
N GLN A 193 3.56 -13.28 -7.18
CA GLN A 193 3.40 -11.83 -7.35
C GLN A 193 4.66 -11.27 -8.02
N GLU A 194 4.60 -11.11 -9.34
CA GLU A 194 5.51 -10.23 -10.07
C GLU A 194 4.97 -8.79 -10.04
N PRO A 195 5.88 -7.79 -10.06
CA PRO A 195 5.53 -6.40 -9.90
C PRO A 195 4.67 -5.95 -11.08
N LEU A 196 3.45 -5.51 -10.78
CA LEU A 196 2.69 -4.64 -11.69
C LEU A 196 3.63 -3.47 -12.01
N HIS A 197 4.16 -3.33 -13.24
CA HIS A 197 4.57 -2.04 -13.79
C HIS A 197 4.73 -2.10 -15.30
N SER A 198 4.07 -1.16 -15.96
CA SER A 198 4.40 -0.74 -17.31
C SER A 198 5.26 0.52 -17.18
N ASP A 199 6.44 0.56 -17.80
CA ASP A 199 7.32 1.73 -17.82
C ASP A 199 6.62 3.01 -18.36
N SER A 200 5.46 2.85 -19.01
CA SER A 200 4.59 3.93 -19.49
C SER A 200 4.14 4.94 -18.42
N THR A 201 4.23 4.61 -17.13
CA THR A 201 3.90 5.54 -16.04
C THR A 201 4.85 6.73 -15.99
N LEU A 202 6.13 6.54 -16.36
CA LEU A 202 7.15 7.59 -16.30
C LEU A 202 7.14 8.53 -17.52
N LYS A 203 6.37 8.21 -18.57
CA LYS A 203 6.29 9.04 -19.78
C LYS A 203 5.89 10.47 -19.44
N ALA A 204 6.63 11.46 -19.95
CA ALA A 204 6.43 12.90 -19.70
C ALA A 204 6.61 13.32 -18.22
N LEU A 205 7.40 12.57 -17.44
CA LEU A 205 7.79 12.99 -16.09
C LEU A 205 8.74 14.18 -16.16
N ARG A 206 8.43 15.25 -15.44
CA ARG A 206 9.28 16.43 -15.35
C ARG A 206 10.23 16.32 -14.16
N ILE A 207 11.45 15.86 -14.45
CA ILE A 207 12.47 15.61 -13.42
C ILE A 207 12.88 16.89 -12.68
N ASP A 208 12.81 18.05 -13.34
CA ASP A 208 13.07 19.34 -12.71
C ASP A 208 12.04 19.71 -11.63
N GLN A 209 10.86 19.09 -11.65
CA GLN A 209 9.80 19.25 -10.66
C GLN A 209 9.80 18.15 -9.59
N LEU A 210 10.60 17.09 -9.77
CA LEU A 210 10.68 15.96 -8.87
C LEU A 210 11.47 16.35 -7.62
N GLN A 211 10.84 16.20 -6.46
CA GLN A 211 11.51 16.30 -5.16
C GLN A 211 11.98 14.93 -4.72
N ILE A 212 13.12 14.85 -4.06
CA ILE A 212 13.60 13.60 -3.46
C ILE A 212 13.47 13.63 -1.94
N SER A 213 12.95 12.55 -1.38
CA SER A 213 12.89 12.30 0.07
C SER A 213 13.59 10.98 0.36
N VAL A 214 14.46 10.93 1.38
CA VAL A 214 15.16 9.70 1.77
C VAL A 214 15.01 9.45 3.27
N SER A 215 14.45 8.30 3.62
CA SER A 215 14.25 7.84 5.00
C SER A 215 15.10 6.61 5.27
N ALA A 216 16.19 6.78 6.01
CA ALA A 216 17.15 5.72 6.35
C ALA A 216 17.72 5.90 7.78
N GLY A 217 16.90 6.43 8.69
CA GLY A 217 17.29 6.73 10.07
C GLY A 217 18.48 7.69 10.13
N ARG A 218 19.51 7.33 10.89
CA ARG A 218 20.73 8.16 11.05
C ARG A 218 21.50 8.40 9.73
N PHE A 219 21.24 7.61 8.69
CA PHE A 219 21.94 7.70 7.41
C PHE A 219 21.20 8.57 6.38
N SER A 220 19.98 9.04 6.68
CA SER A 220 19.13 9.79 5.73
C SER A 220 19.88 10.94 5.06
N HIS A 221 20.57 11.80 5.83
CA HIS A 221 21.26 12.97 5.27
C HIS A 221 22.36 12.59 4.27
N ALA A 222 23.21 11.61 4.61
CA ALA A 222 24.29 11.17 3.73
C ALA A 222 23.73 10.52 2.45
N LEU A 223 22.66 9.73 2.60
CA LEU A 223 22.00 9.04 1.51
C LEU A 223 21.24 10.00 0.58
N THR A 224 20.59 11.05 1.11
CA THR A 224 20.01 12.14 0.31
C THR A 224 21.08 12.84 -0.54
N ALA A 225 22.22 13.22 0.06
CA ALA A 225 23.30 13.88 -0.68
C ALA A 225 23.83 12.99 -1.81
N ARG A 226 24.00 11.68 -1.54
CA ARG A 226 24.42 10.69 -2.54
C ARG A 226 23.39 10.53 -3.66
N ALA A 227 22.10 10.49 -3.33
CA ALA A 227 21.03 10.38 -4.32
C ALA A 227 21.04 11.58 -5.27
N LEU A 228 21.10 12.80 -4.73
CA LEU A 228 21.23 14.03 -5.53
C LEU A 228 22.47 13.99 -6.43
N GLN A 229 23.59 13.50 -5.91
CA GLN A 229 24.80 13.31 -6.71
C GLN A 229 24.57 12.33 -7.86
N GLN A 230 23.94 11.18 -7.63
CA GLN A 230 23.67 10.19 -8.67
C GLN A 230 22.79 10.75 -9.80
N PHE A 231 21.73 11.50 -9.46
CA PHE A 231 20.90 12.17 -10.46
C PHE A 231 21.69 13.21 -11.27
N ASN A 232 22.49 14.04 -10.59
CA ASN A 232 23.34 15.02 -11.28
C ASN A 232 24.33 14.34 -12.25
N HIS A 233 24.91 13.20 -11.89
CA HIS A 233 25.80 12.43 -12.78
C HIS A 233 25.05 11.83 -13.98
N ALA A 234 23.74 11.58 -13.85
CA ALA A 234 22.88 11.15 -14.94
C ALA A 234 22.40 12.32 -15.82
N GLY A 235 22.81 13.57 -15.54
CA GLY A 235 22.34 14.76 -16.25
C GLY A 235 20.92 15.19 -15.86
N LEU A 236 20.42 14.71 -14.71
CA LEU A 236 19.08 14.95 -14.22
C LEU A 236 19.13 15.91 -13.03
N ALA A 237 18.57 17.11 -13.18
CA ALA A 237 18.50 18.08 -12.10
C ALA A 237 17.23 17.86 -11.28
N LEU A 238 17.37 17.33 -10.06
CA LEU A 238 16.28 17.26 -9.09
C LEU A 238 16.12 18.60 -8.37
N SER A 239 14.89 18.96 -8.03
CA SER A 239 14.64 20.08 -7.13
C SER A 239 14.90 19.63 -5.67
N PRO A 240 15.81 20.26 -4.91
CA PRO A 240 15.96 19.97 -3.49
C PRO A 240 14.65 20.33 -2.77
N GLY A 241 14.02 19.37 -2.11
CA GLY A 241 12.72 19.55 -1.47
C GLY A 241 12.82 20.23 -0.10
N GLN A 242 12.00 21.26 0.12
CA GLN A 242 11.46 21.60 1.44
C GLN A 242 9.94 21.44 1.37
N HIS A 243 9.41 20.55 2.22
CA HIS A 243 7.99 20.29 2.53
C HIS A 243 7.04 19.75 1.43
N HIS A 244 6.24 18.76 1.85
CA HIS A 244 5.31 17.88 1.10
C HIS A 244 4.01 18.55 0.59
N ASN A 245 3.99 19.84 0.28
CA ASN A 245 2.74 20.48 -0.14
C ASN A 245 2.54 20.37 -1.66
N GLY A 246 1.94 19.25 -2.09
CA GLY A 246 1.34 19.11 -3.41
C GLY A 246 2.30 18.95 -4.59
N ARG A 247 3.52 18.44 -4.33
CA ARG A 247 4.54 18.21 -5.37
C ARG A 247 4.84 16.73 -5.56
N LEU A 248 5.11 16.39 -6.81
CA LEU A 248 5.64 15.10 -7.27
C LEU A 248 6.89 14.73 -6.47
N THR A 249 6.86 13.59 -5.78
CA THR A 249 7.92 13.18 -4.86
C THR A 249 8.46 11.80 -5.22
N LEU A 250 9.78 11.68 -5.33
CA LEU A 250 10.52 10.42 -5.35
C LEU A 250 10.95 10.10 -3.91
N GLY A 251 10.32 9.10 -3.30
CA GLY A 251 10.70 8.63 -1.97
C GLY A 251 11.64 7.42 -2.06
N VAL A 252 12.69 7.43 -1.25
CA VAL A 252 13.55 6.28 -0.98
C VAL A 252 13.40 5.94 0.50
N GLU A 253 13.07 4.71 0.81
CA GLU A 253 12.97 4.23 2.18
C GLU A 253 13.88 3.03 2.38
N LEU A 254 14.70 3.06 3.44
CA LEU A 254 15.66 2.03 3.81
C LEU A 254 15.60 1.85 5.32
N ILE A 255 14.50 1.26 5.79
CA ILE A 255 14.15 1.17 7.20
C ILE A 255 14.75 -0.10 7.79
N GLN A 256 15.33 0.03 8.99
CA GLN A 256 15.93 -1.07 9.73
C GLN A 256 15.26 -1.13 11.11
N GLN A 257 14.44 -2.16 11.33
CA GLN A 257 13.80 -2.39 12.62
C GLN A 257 14.44 -3.60 13.33
N PRO A 258 15.03 -3.41 14.53
CA PRO A 258 15.52 -4.52 15.34
C PRO A 258 14.43 -5.53 15.66
N LEU A 259 14.74 -6.82 15.53
CA LEU A 259 13.81 -7.91 15.90
C LEU A 259 14.00 -8.39 17.34
N GLU A 260 15.06 -7.95 18.01
CA GLU A 260 15.35 -8.25 19.42
C GLU A 260 15.21 -9.77 19.68
N ASP A 261 14.44 -10.15 20.70
CA ASP A 261 14.26 -11.54 21.12
C ASP A 261 13.48 -12.39 20.11
N ARG A 262 12.74 -11.78 19.16
CA ARG A 262 11.98 -12.50 18.12
C ARG A 262 12.88 -13.11 17.06
N CYS A 263 14.03 -12.48 16.79
CA CYS A 263 15.04 -13.03 15.92
C CYS A 263 16.41 -12.44 16.24
N PRO A 264 17.16 -13.02 17.20
CA PRO A 264 18.38 -12.42 17.71
C PRO A 264 19.43 -12.14 16.63
N GLY A 265 19.98 -10.93 16.66
CA GLY A 265 20.99 -10.47 15.69
C GLY A 265 20.46 -10.18 14.29
N LYS A 266 19.13 -10.18 14.10
CA LYS A 266 18.47 -9.83 12.83
C LYS A 266 17.64 -8.56 12.96
N ILE A 267 17.31 -8.00 11.80
CA ILE A 267 16.42 -6.87 11.61
C ILE A 267 15.34 -7.24 10.60
N LEU A 268 14.18 -6.60 10.72
CA LEU A 268 13.26 -6.43 9.61
C LEU A 268 13.80 -5.25 8.79
N TYR A 269 14.25 -5.55 7.58
CA TYR A 269 14.76 -4.58 6.63
C TYR A 269 13.72 -4.36 5.55
N GLU A 270 13.29 -3.11 5.43
CA GLU A 270 12.32 -2.68 4.43
C GLU A 270 13.05 -1.70 3.50
N SER A 271 12.99 -1.94 2.19
CA SER A 271 13.57 -1.08 1.18
C SER A 271 12.55 -0.73 0.11
N GLY A 272 12.35 0.56 -0.15
CA GLY A 272 11.36 1.07 -1.09
C GLY A 272 11.92 2.21 -1.95
N LEU A 273 11.51 2.25 -3.21
CA LEU A 273 11.59 3.43 -4.08
C LEU A 273 10.24 3.65 -4.72
N TYR A 274 9.68 4.84 -4.53
CA TYR A 274 8.33 5.16 -5.01
C TYR A 274 8.20 6.58 -5.57
N LEU A 275 7.30 6.72 -6.54
CA LEU A 275 6.91 8.00 -7.14
C LEU A 275 5.49 8.35 -6.71
N VAL A 276 5.38 9.29 -5.78
CA VAL A 276 4.09 9.81 -5.32
C VAL A 276 3.60 10.90 -6.26
N GLU A 277 2.46 10.67 -6.90
CA GLU A 277 1.76 11.69 -7.68
C GLU A 277 0.24 11.59 -7.54
N GLN A 278 -0.44 12.64 -8.00
CA GLN A 278 -1.90 12.66 -7.99
C GLN A 278 -2.44 11.70 -9.05
N ILE A 279 -3.44 10.91 -8.69
CA ILE A 279 -4.17 9.99 -9.56
C ILE A 279 -5.68 10.25 -9.45
N GLN A 280 -6.43 9.74 -10.43
CA GLN A 280 -7.89 9.80 -10.45
C GLN A 280 -8.47 8.40 -10.68
N PRO A 281 -9.20 7.82 -9.72
CA PRO A 281 -9.99 6.63 -9.99
C PRO A 281 -10.91 6.83 -11.21
N THR A 282 -11.01 5.81 -12.05
CA THR A 282 -11.81 5.89 -13.28
C THR A 282 -13.32 5.93 -13.03
N ARG A 283 -13.75 5.52 -11.83
CA ARG A 283 -15.15 5.57 -11.36
C ARG A 283 -15.63 7.01 -11.11
N ASN A 284 -16.95 7.19 -11.04
CA ASN A 284 -17.58 8.47 -10.74
C ASN A 284 -18.01 8.54 -9.26
N PRO A 285 -17.82 9.68 -8.57
CA PRO A 285 -17.19 10.90 -9.05
C PRO A 285 -15.66 10.74 -9.21
N ARG A 286 -15.07 11.52 -10.13
CA ARG A 286 -13.62 11.55 -10.34
C ARG A 286 -12.95 12.37 -9.25
N VAL A 287 -12.81 11.76 -8.08
CA VAL A 287 -11.99 12.28 -6.99
C VAL A 287 -10.52 12.20 -7.36
N SER A 288 -9.69 13.10 -6.81
CA SER A 288 -8.25 13.05 -7.01
C SER A 288 -7.57 12.73 -5.70
N ILE A 289 -6.71 11.73 -5.72
CA ILE A 289 -5.97 11.24 -4.55
C ILE A 289 -4.48 11.16 -4.85
N TRP A 290 -3.63 11.02 -3.84
CA TRP A 290 -2.19 10.80 -4.00
C TRP A 290 -1.87 9.32 -3.85
N SER A 291 -1.05 8.79 -4.75
CA SER A 291 -0.67 7.36 -4.79
C SER A 291 0.71 7.14 -5.41
N ASP A 292 1.24 5.94 -5.23
CA ASP A 292 2.54 5.49 -5.71
C ASP A 292 2.43 4.91 -7.13
N THR A 293 2.48 5.78 -8.12
CA THR A 293 2.34 5.39 -9.55
C THR A 293 3.53 4.59 -10.10
N TRP A 294 4.63 4.55 -9.36
CA TRP A 294 5.78 3.69 -9.62
C TRP A 294 6.36 3.29 -8.27
N LEU A 295 6.48 1.99 -8.00
CA LEU A 295 6.87 1.43 -6.70
C LEU A 295 7.77 0.21 -6.89
N ARG A 296 8.89 0.19 -6.17
CA ARG A 296 9.76 -0.97 -6.00
C ARG A 296 9.99 -1.14 -4.51
N GLU A 297 9.44 -2.20 -3.93
CA GLU A 297 9.59 -2.48 -2.52
C GLU A 297 10.05 -3.90 -2.25
N THR A 298 10.69 -4.10 -1.11
CA THR A 298 11.16 -5.39 -0.66
C THR A 298 11.26 -5.38 0.85
N THR A 299 10.75 -6.45 1.48
CA THR A 299 10.79 -6.65 2.92
C THR A 299 11.48 -7.97 3.22
N LEU A 300 12.52 -7.93 4.06
CA LEU A 300 13.38 -9.07 4.35
C LEU A 300 13.77 -9.13 5.83
N VAL A 301 13.97 -10.34 6.33
CA VAL A 301 14.66 -10.55 7.61
C VAL A 301 16.14 -10.79 7.31
N VAL A 302 17.03 -9.94 7.83
CA VAL A 302 18.47 -9.98 7.51
C VAL A 302 19.33 -9.51 8.69
N ALA A 303 20.65 -9.64 8.59
CA ALA A 303 21.56 -8.99 9.54
C ALA A 303 21.51 -7.46 9.37
N PRO A 304 21.80 -6.67 10.42
CA PRO A 304 21.88 -5.21 10.34
C PRO A 304 22.75 -4.74 9.18
N ARG A 305 22.24 -3.78 8.40
CA ARG A 305 22.94 -3.25 7.21
C ARG A 305 23.93 -2.17 7.61
N THR A 306 25.14 -2.27 7.07
CA THR A 306 26.14 -1.21 7.16
C THR A 306 25.76 -0.04 6.26
N GLN A 307 26.35 1.13 6.49
CA GLN A 307 26.15 2.28 5.60
C GLN A 307 26.48 1.95 4.14
N ALA A 308 27.60 1.26 3.88
CA ALA A 308 27.99 0.86 2.53
C ALA A 308 26.96 -0.05 1.85
N GLN A 309 26.30 -0.94 2.61
CA GLN A 309 25.22 -1.78 2.08
C GLN A 309 23.96 -0.96 1.77
N LEU A 310 23.59 -0.01 2.63
CA LEU A 310 22.46 0.89 2.37
C LEU A 310 22.72 1.77 1.14
N GLU A 311 23.93 2.31 1.00
CA GLU A 311 24.36 3.07 -0.19
C GLU A 311 24.27 2.21 -1.46
N SER A 312 24.78 0.98 -1.41
CA SER A 312 24.69 0.05 -2.55
C SER A 312 23.24 -0.27 -2.93
N ASN A 313 22.35 -0.45 -1.94
CA ASN A 313 20.94 -0.71 -2.19
C ASN A 313 20.24 0.51 -2.79
N GLN A 314 20.50 1.71 -2.26
CA GLN A 314 19.99 2.95 -2.82
C GLN A 314 20.44 3.12 -4.28
N ASP A 315 21.74 2.94 -4.54
CA ASP A 315 22.30 3.11 -5.87
C ASP A 315 21.62 2.17 -6.89
N ALA A 316 21.32 0.93 -6.47
CA ALA A 316 20.60 -0.04 -7.29
C ALA A 316 19.16 0.38 -7.58
N LEU A 317 18.41 0.80 -6.55
CA LEU A 317 17.02 1.28 -6.70
C LEU A 317 16.97 2.51 -7.61
N LEU A 318 17.79 3.52 -7.33
CA LEU A 318 17.81 4.76 -8.12
C LEU A 318 18.28 4.53 -9.55
N ARG A 319 19.21 3.59 -9.78
CA ARG A 319 19.64 3.22 -11.14
C ARG A 319 18.48 2.63 -11.94
N GLN A 320 17.68 1.74 -11.35
CA GLN A 320 16.50 1.19 -12.03
C GLN A 320 15.53 2.29 -12.44
N PHE A 321 15.25 3.25 -11.56
CA PHE A 321 14.39 4.38 -11.89
C PHE A 321 14.98 5.26 -13.01
N ILE A 322 16.27 5.62 -12.91
CA ILE A 322 16.96 6.42 -13.94
C ILE A 322 16.97 5.70 -15.30
N ASP A 323 17.17 4.38 -15.31
CA ASP A 323 17.16 3.60 -16.53
C ASP A 323 15.74 3.50 -17.13
N SER A 324 14.70 3.34 -16.30
CA SER A 324 13.29 3.42 -16.74
C SER A 324 12.89 4.80 -17.26
N LEU A 325 13.57 5.88 -16.86
CA LEU A 325 13.36 7.20 -17.46
C LEU A 325 13.91 7.32 -18.88
N ARG A 326 14.96 6.57 -19.23
CA ARG A 326 15.65 6.66 -20.53
C ARG A 326 14.93 5.91 -21.65
N THR A 327 14.04 4.99 -21.29
CA THR A 327 13.27 4.19 -22.24
C THR A 327 12.03 4.95 -22.79
N HIS A 328 11.79 6.19 -22.35
CA HIS A 328 10.64 7.03 -22.71
C HIS A 328 11.00 8.49 -22.97
#